data_AF-A0AAU4ZDI9-F1
#
_entry.id   AF-A0AAU4ZDI9-F1
#
_cell.length_a   1.000
_cell.length_b   1.000
_cell.length_c   1.000
_cell.angle_alpha   90.00
_cell.angle_beta   90.00
_cell.angle_gamma   90.00
#
_symmetry.space_group_name_H-M   'P 1'
#
loop_
_entity.id
_entity.type
_entity.pdbx_description
1 polymer ?
#
loop_
_entity_poly.entity_id
_entity_poly.type
_entity_poly.pdbx_seq_one_letter_code
_entity_poly.pdbx_strand_id
1 'polypeptide(L)'
;MGTPVRHFTASTPDGQEFTVNIERDFRYDPYRDFLVCAHCDWSPSLLTMKKIVDMAGEHLASVHGADQGLSQQDNEAFRKVRLIMLPIVAVLLVALFVYMQNF
;
A
#
# COMPACT_ATOMS: atom_id res chain seq x y z
N MET A 1 -4.04 13.90 5.94
CA MET A 1 -3.53 13.31 4.68
C MET A 1 -2.23 12.62 4.99
N GLY A 2 -2.29 11.30 5.10
CA GLY A 2 -1.15 10.42 5.28
C GLY A 2 -0.52 10.07 3.93
N THR A 3 0.56 9.28 3.96
CA THR A 3 1.18 8.80 2.73
C THR A 3 0.47 7.52 2.28
N PRO A 4 0.02 7.41 1.02
CA PRO A 4 -0.55 6.17 0.50
C PRO A 4 0.53 5.08 0.51
N VAL A 5 0.25 3.96 1.15
CA VAL A 5 1.18 2.83 1.25
C VAL A 5 0.80 1.73 0.25
N ARG A 6 -0.50 1.58 0.00
CA ARG A 6 -1.10 0.59 -0.90
C ARG A 6 -2.39 1.15 -1.47
N HIS A 7 -2.86 0.61 -2.58
CA HIS A 7 -4.18 0.94 -3.14
C HIS A 7 -4.86 -0.31 -3.68
N PHE A 8 -6.19 -0.31 -3.59
CA PHE A 8 -7.07 -1.29 -4.20
C PHE A 8 -7.80 -0.65 -5.36
N THR A 9 -7.76 -1.33 -6.49
CA THR A 9 -8.43 -0.91 -7.71
C THR A 9 -9.44 -1.95 -8.13
N ALA A 10 -10.63 -1.52 -8.50
CA ALA A 10 -11.66 -2.33 -9.13
C ALA A 10 -12.33 -1.54 -10.23
N SER A 11 -12.96 -2.25 -11.17
CA SER A 11 -13.57 -1.65 -12.34
C SER A 11 -15.07 -1.93 -12.37
N THR A 12 -15.84 -1.00 -12.92
CA THR A 12 -17.24 -1.23 -13.28
C THR A 12 -17.35 -2.09 -14.54
N PRO A 13 -18.55 -2.63 -14.87
CA PRO A 13 -18.78 -3.32 -16.13
C PRO A 13 -18.48 -2.49 -17.39
N ASP A 14 -18.58 -1.17 -17.27
CA ASP A 14 -18.27 -0.22 -18.35
C ASP A 14 -16.77 0.10 -18.45
N GLY A 15 -15.94 -0.51 -17.59
CA GLY A 15 -14.48 -0.33 -17.56
C GLY A 15 -14.01 0.90 -16.79
N GLN A 16 -14.87 1.57 -16.03
CA GLN A 16 -14.45 2.70 -15.20
C GLN A 16 -13.73 2.19 -13.95
N GLU A 17 -12.51 2.67 -13.70
CA GLU A 17 -11.72 2.28 -12.53
C GLU A 17 -12.00 3.17 -11.31
N PHE A 18 -12.12 2.52 -10.15
CA PHE A 18 -12.26 3.12 -8.85
C PHE A 18 -11.17 2.63 -7.90
N THR A 19 -10.69 3.55 -7.06
CA THR A 19 -9.54 3.33 -6.20
C THR A 19 -9.84 3.65 -4.74
N VAL A 20 -9.42 2.75 -3.86
CA VAL A 20 -9.34 2.97 -2.42
C VAL A 20 -7.88 2.91 -1.98
N ASN A 21 -7.39 3.98 -1.38
CA ASN A 21 -6.04 4.06 -0.85
C ASN A 21 -5.98 3.56 0.59
N ILE A 22 -4.91 2.85 0.93
CA ILE A 22 -4.48 2.67 2.32
C ILE A 22 -3.48 3.77 2.64
N GLU A 23 -3.87 4.68 3.52
CA GLU A 23 -2.98 5.68 4.10
C GLU A 23 -2.50 5.23 5.48
N ARG A 24 -1.27 5.63 5.83
CA ARG A 24 -0.74 5.45 7.19
C ARG A 24 -0.45 6.81 7.79
N ASP A 25 -0.99 7.07 8.99
CA ASP A 25 -0.70 8.30 9.72
C ASP A 25 0.48 8.09 10.68
N PHE A 26 1.67 8.43 10.18
CA PHE A 26 2.91 8.33 10.95
C PHE A 26 3.02 9.34 12.10
N ARG A 27 2.12 10.33 12.21
CA ARG A 27 2.22 11.40 13.23
C ARG A 27 1.65 10.98 14.58
N TYR A 28 0.59 10.17 14.57
CA TYR A 28 -0.17 9.84 15.78
C TYR A 28 -0.17 8.35 16.11
N ASP A 29 -0.17 7.47 15.10
CA ASP A 29 -0.17 6.02 15.31
C ASP A 29 0.50 5.32 14.11
N PRO A 30 1.82 5.05 14.16
CA PRO A 30 2.58 4.52 13.04
C PRO A 30 2.18 3.09 12.64
N TYR A 31 1.29 2.44 13.38
CA TYR A 31 0.80 1.09 13.11
C TYR A 31 -0.65 1.08 12.62
N ARG A 32 -1.31 2.24 12.51
CA ARG A 32 -2.69 2.34 12.06
C ARG A 32 -2.78 2.66 10.58
N ASP A 33 -3.35 1.71 9.85
CA ASP A 33 -3.72 1.85 8.45
C ASP A 33 -5.17 2.39 8.36
N PHE A 34 -5.39 3.37 7.49
CA PHE A 34 -6.67 3.98 7.19
C PHE A 34 -7.03 3.68 5.74
N LEU A 35 -8.28 3.29 5.49
CA LEU A 35 -8.80 3.27 4.14
C LEU A 35 -9.32 4.67 3.81
N VAL A 36 -9.05 5.14 2.60
CA VAL A 36 -9.52 6.42 2.07
C VAL A 36 -9.94 6.19 0.63
N CYS A 37 -11.23 6.38 0.33
CA CYS A 37 -11.69 6.33 -1.06
C CYS A 37 -11.19 7.57 -1.80
N ALA A 38 -10.66 7.40 -3.02
CA ALA A 38 -10.21 8.52 -3.85
C ALA A 38 -11.36 9.27 -4.53
N HIS A 39 -12.58 8.72 -4.46
CA HIS A 39 -13.75 9.19 -5.21
C HIS A 39 -14.90 9.67 -4.31
N CYS A 40 -14.81 9.48 -2.99
CA CYS A 40 -15.78 9.98 -2.01
C CYS A 40 -15.13 10.15 -0.62
N ASP A 41 -15.84 10.74 0.34
CA ASP A 41 -15.31 11.04 1.69
C ASP A 41 -15.22 9.83 2.63
N TRP A 42 -15.32 8.61 2.09
CA TRP A 42 -15.30 7.39 2.89
C TRP A 42 -13.90 7.11 3.44
N SER A 43 -13.77 7.11 4.78
CA SER A 43 -12.49 6.96 5.46
C SER A 43 -12.56 6.24 6.82
N PRO A 44 -12.85 4.92 6.86
CA PRO A 44 -12.98 4.20 8.12
C PRO A 44 -11.63 4.03 8.84
N SER A 45 -11.62 4.27 10.15
CA SER A 45 -10.48 3.96 11.01
C SER A 45 -10.44 2.46 11.32
N LEU A 46 -9.45 1.72 10.82
CA LEU A 46 -9.36 0.27 11.02
C LEU A 46 -8.40 -0.11 12.14
N LEU A 47 -8.72 -1.20 12.84
CA LEU A 47 -7.93 -1.77 13.95
C LEU A 47 -7.17 -3.05 13.56
N THR A 48 -7.48 -3.70 12.42
CA THR A 48 -6.87 -4.98 12.04
C THR A 48 -6.72 -5.17 10.52
N MET A 49 -5.55 -5.65 10.08
CA MET A 49 -5.23 -5.87 8.66
C MET A 49 -6.16 -6.87 7.94
N LYS A 50 -6.71 -7.86 8.64
CA LYS A 50 -7.41 -9.00 8.03
C LYS A 50 -8.74 -8.62 7.36
N LYS A 51 -9.31 -7.44 7.65
CA LYS A 51 -10.58 -6.96 7.06
C LYS A 51 -10.41 -5.87 6.00
N ILE A 52 -9.18 -5.44 5.72
CA ILE A 52 -8.93 -4.27 4.87
C ILE A 52 -9.35 -4.53 3.41
N VAL A 53 -8.95 -5.68 2.86
CA VAL A 53 -9.21 -6.03 1.44
C VAL A 53 -10.71 -6.21 1.21
N ASP A 54 -11.38 -6.96 2.08
CA ASP A 54 -12.82 -7.21 1.98
C ASP A 54 -13.61 -5.91 2.07
N MET A 55 -13.26 -5.02 3.01
CA MET A 55 -13.95 -3.74 3.18
C MET A 55 -13.72 -2.78 2.02
N ALA A 56 -12.49 -2.73 1.48
CA ALA A 56 -12.20 -1.94 0.29
C ALA A 56 -12.98 -2.46 -0.93
N GLY A 57 -12.98 -3.78 -1.14
CA GLY A 57 -13.72 -4.43 -2.22
C GLY A 57 -15.24 -4.24 -2.09
N GLU A 58 -15.78 -4.41 -0.88
CA GLU A 58 -17.20 -4.20 -0.60
C GLU A 58 -17.61 -2.74 -0.84
N HIS A 59 -16.78 -1.78 -0.42
CA HIS A 59 -17.04 -0.37 -0.69
C HIS A 59 -17.02 -0.06 -2.20
N LEU A 60 -16.00 -0.56 -2.92
CA LEU A 60 -15.90 -0.40 -4.38
C LEU A 60 -17.11 -1.01 -5.10
N ALA A 61 -17.53 -2.21 -4.73
CA ALA A 61 -18.68 -2.86 -5.32
C ALA A 61 -20.01 -2.17 -4.97
N SER A 62 -20.25 -1.85 -3.70
CA SER A 62 -21.55 -1.36 -3.22
C SER A 62 -21.79 0.13 -3.51
N VAL A 63 -20.76 0.97 -3.44
CA VAL A 63 -20.88 2.42 -3.62
C VAL A 63 -20.56 2.84 -5.05
N HIS A 64 -19.58 2.19 -5.67
CA HIS A 64 -19.08 2.56 -7.00
C HIS A 64 -19.50 1.59 -8.11
N GLY A 65 -20.18 0.48 -7.79
CA GLY A 65 -20.53 -0.55 -8.77
C GLY A 65 -19.29 -1.23 -9.39
N ALA A 66 -18.15 -1.10 -8.74
CA ALA A 66 -16.85 -1.57 -9.22
C ALA A 66 -16.53 -2.91 -8.55
N ASP A 67 -17.14 -3.98 -9.06
CA ASP A 67 -17.02 -5.35 -8.54
C ASP A 67 -16.07 -6.23 -9.37
N GLN A 68 -15.54 -5.73 -10.49
CA GLN A 68 -14.66 -6.49 -11.38
C GLN A 68 -13.18 -6.25 -11.08
N GLY A 69 -12.40 -7.33 -11.11
CA GLY A 69 -10.94 -7.25 -11.18
C GLY A 69 -10.27 -6.61 -9.97
N LEU A 70 -10.80 -6.83 -8.76
CA LEU A 70 -10.21 -6.31 -7.52
C LEU A 70 -8.72 -6.69 -7.47
N SER A 71 -7.88 -5.67 -7.52
CA SER A 71 -6.43 -5.81 -7.53
C SER A 71 -5.84 -4.96 -6.43
N GLN A 72 -4.91 -5.54 -5.68
CA GLN A 72 -4.09 -4.82 -4.72
C GLN A 72 -2.76 -4.49 -5.37
N GLN A 73 -2.39 -3.21 -5.33
CA GLN A 73 -1.08 -2.76 -5.76
C GLN A 73 -0.37 -2.08 -4.59
N ASP A 74 0.87 -2.48 -4.35
CA ASP A 74 1.75 -1.78 -3.43
C ASP A 74 2.25 -0.49 -4.07
N ASN A 75 2.46 0.56 -3.27
CA ASN A 75 2.96 1.82 -3.78
C ASN A 75 4.29 1.62 -4.53
N GLU A 76 4.32 2.01 -5.80
CA GLU A 76 5.48 1.84 -6.67
C GLU A 76 6.75 2.48 -6.13
N ALA A 77 6.62 3.56 -5.34
CA ALA A 77 7.75 4.21 -4.69
C ALA A 77 8.45 3.25 -3.73
N PHE A 78 7.70 2.47 -2.96
CA PHE A 78 8.26 1.49 -2.03
C PHE A 78 8.95 0.34 -2.77
N ARG A 79 8.35 -0.12 -3.88
CA ARG A 79 8.95 -1.12 -4.77
C ARG A 79 10.28 -0.62 -5.36
N LYS A 80 10.33 0.62 -5.85
CA LYS A 80 11.54 1.25 -6.41
C LYS A 80 12.62 1.42 -5.35
N VAL A 81 12.28 1.94 -4.17
CA VAL A 81 13.25 2.10 -3.06
C VAL A 81 13.83 0.75 -2.65
N ARG A 82 13.00 -0.30 -2.54
CA ARG A 82 13.46 -1.65 -2.20
C ARG A 82 14.46 -2.21 -3.24
N LEU A 83 14.20 -1.99 -4.54
CA LEU A 83 15.09 -2.43 -5.61
C LEU A 83 16.44 -1.73 -5.62
N ILE A 84 16.51 -0.47 -5.16
CA ILE A 84 17.76 0.30 -5.09
C ILE A 84 18.52 0.02 -3.78
N MET A 85 17.82 -0.08 -2.65
CA MET A 85 18.45 -0.25 -1.33
C MET A 85 19.06 -1.64 -1.16
N LEU A 86 18.43 -2.70 -1.68
CA LEU A 86 18.93 -4.07 -1.58
C LEU A 86 20.38 -4.24 -2.10
N PRO A 87 20.72 -3.82 -3.33
CA PRO A 87 22.10 -3.96 -3.82
C PRO A 87 23.09 -3.09 -3.04
N ILE A 88 22.70 -1.88 -2.61
CA ILE A 88 23.56 -1.01 -1.79
C ILE A 88 23.91 -1.69 -0.46
N VAL A 89 22.90 -2.23 0.23
CA VAL A 89 23.10 -2.96 1.49
C VAL A 89 23.97 -4.20 1.27
N ALA A 90 23.77 -4.93 0.17
CA ALA A 90 24.60 -6.08 -0.16
C ALA A 90 26.08 -5.70 -0.36
N VAL A 91 26.35 -4.62 -1.09
CA VAL A 91 27.72 -4.11 -1.30
C VAL A 91 28.37 -3.69 0.03
N LEU A 92 27.62 -2.98 0.90
CA LEU A 92 28.10 -2.59 2.22
C LEU A 92 28.44 -3.81 3.09
N LEU A 93 27.59 -4.84 3.09
CA LEU A 93 27.84 -6.07 3.84
C LEU A 93 29.07 -6.82 3.32
N VAL A 94 29.27 -6.88 2.00
CA VAL A 94 30.47 -7.48 1.40
C VAL A 94 31.73 -6.69 1.78
N ALA A 95 31.69 -5.36 1.67
CA ALA A 95 32.82 -4.51 2.05
C ALA A 95 33.17 -4.67 3.54
N LEU A 96 32.16 -4.71 4.40
CA LEU A 96 32.33 -4.88 5.85
C LEU A 96 32.85 -6.28 6.19
N PHE A 97 32.40 -7.31 5.49
CA PHE A 97 32.92 -8.68 5.60
C PHE A 97 34.40 -8.75 5.19
N VAL A 98 34.77 -8.15 4.06
CA VAL A 98 36.16 -8.09 3.59
C VAL A 98 37.03 -7.31 4.58
N TYR A 99 36.54 -6.18 5.10
CA TYR A 99 37.25 -5.41 6.12
C TYR A 99 37.52 -6.23 7.38
N MET A 100 36.52 -6.96 7.87
CA MET A 100 36.64 -7.85 9.03
C MET A 100 37.57 -9.04 8.79
N GLN A 101 37.76 -9.49 7.55
CA GLN A 101 38.71 -10.57 7.23
C GLN A 101 40.17 -10.10 7.12
N ASN A 102 40.39 -8.81 6.87
CA ASN A 102 41.72 -8.21 6.71
C ASN A 102 42.23 -7.51 7.98
N PHE A 103 41.47 -7.61 9.08
CA PHE A 103 41.83 -7.16 10.42
C PHE A 103 42.02 -8.36 11.33
#